data_AF-A0A933NRI9-F1
#
_entry.id   AF-A0A933NRI9-F1
#
_cell.length_a   1.000
_cell.length_b   1.000
_cell.length_c   1.000
_cell.angle_alpha   90.00
_cell.angle_beta   90.00
_cell.angle_gamma   90.00
#
_symmetry.space_group_name_H-M   'P 1'
#
loop_
_entity.id
_entity.type
_entity.pdbx_description
1 polymer ?
#
loop_
_entity_poly.entity_id
_entity_poly.type
_entity_poly.pdbx_seq_one_letter_code
_entity_poly.pdbx_strand_id
1 'polypeptide(L)'
;MRLRDLQHGADRDLAAELSRWVALGLVSADQSAAIREHERRRAIGEVKSTAVASPRKVAPVAEALGYLGGILATVGLVLLVARYWPDMATPGRLALSAGSTVALLIAGTLVPEHADPAFARLRGFLWLASAATGALFAFVACQDGLGITKRATVVFACAAFVTLQSGVLWWGRNRPLQQLSFLGADVVAAGAATAIAAGEGPVGLVVWSVGAAYLIGGLRRLATFPLLTELVGAIALTVGAITTASSWQAFGLPFAAMNALALLALAVAPQLGLRVNDRRLCAVVGALTLLAVGPGAIGYFAREAGLVTGATVWGFGSVLLFLGANRRVRVPAVVEVAGGVALIAGAAITAVQLPGFAPIFGIATAVGLVVLGMLPGRVLLSVFGSVGLLVNVPWAIGWFFPGDGRAPLLILISGVLILVLAVFLSRQRGRFRSELASRH
;
A
#
# COMPACT_ATOMS: atom_id res chain seq x y z
N MET A 1 -48.27 10.59 1.06
CA MET A 1 -48.18 9.18 1.52
C MET A 1 -47.35 9.18 2.78
N ARG A 2 -47.99 9.06 3.95
CA ARG A 2 -47.45 9.51 5.24
C ARG A 2 -46.66 8.36 5.91
N LEU A 3 -45.60 8.68 6.66
CA LEU A 3 -44.78 7.73 7.45
C LEU A 3 -45.59 6.68 8.25
N ARG A 4 -46.82 7.01 8.65
CA ARG A 4 -47.77 6.07 9.28
C ARG A 4 -48.15 4.88 8.39
N ASP A 5 -48.29 5.09 7.08
CA ASP A 5 -48.67 4.04 6.13
C ASP A 5 -47.53 3.02 5.94
N LEU A 6 -46.27 3.49 5.97
CA LEU A 6 -45.08 2.63 5.89
C LEU A 6 -44.85 1.84 7.19
N GLN A 7 -45.08 2.44 8.36
CA GLN A 7 -45.00 1.74 9.65
C GLN A 7 -46.08 0.66 9.79
N HIS A 8 -47.32 0.95 9.35
CA HIS A 8 -48.40 -0.04 9.35
C HIS A 8 -48.17 -1.22 8.39
N GLY A 9 -47.36 -1.04 7.35
CA GLY A 9 -46.92 -2.13 6.47
C GLY A 9 -45.90 -3.03 7.14
N ALA A 10 -44.84 -2.44 7.72
CA ALA A 10 -43.77 -3.17 8.38
C ALA A 10 -44.24 -3.98 9.60
N ASP A 11 -45.18 -3.45 10.40
CA ASP A 11 -45.76 -4.16 11.54
C ASP A 11 -46.59 -5.39 11.11
N ARG A 12 -47.27 -5.30 9.96
CA ARG A 12 -48.03 -6.44 9.40
C ARG A 12 -47.11 -7.54 8.89
N ASP A 13 -46.01 -7.17 8.24
CA ASP A 13 -45.03 -8.13 7.73
C ASP A 13 -44.34 -8.89 8.88
N LEU A 14 -43.93 -8.18 9.94
CA LEU A 14 -43.34 -8.80 11.14
C LEU A 14 -44.33 -9.75 11.84
N ALA A 15 -45.61 -9.36 11.95
CA ALA A 15 -46.64 -10.21 12.57
C ALA A 15 -46.86 -11.51 11.80
N ALA A 16 -46.82 -11.46 10.46
CA ALA A 16 -46.96 -12.63 9.60
C ALA A 16 -45.74 -13.56 9.69
N GLU A 17 -44.52 -13.02 9.73
CA GLU A 17 -43.28 -13.80 9.90
C GLU A 17 -43.22 -14.49 11.25
N LEU A 18 -43.52 -13.78 12.35
CA LEU A 18 -43.51 -14.36 13.69
C LEU A 18 -44.55 -15.47 13.86
N SER A 19 -45.73 -15.33 13.23
CA SER A 19 -46.76 -16.37 13.25
C SER A 19 -46.30 -17.64 12.52
N ARG A 20 -45.55 -17.46 11.41
CA ARG A 20 -44.93 -18.57 10.67
C ARG A 20 -43.86 -19.28 11.50
N TRP A 21 -43.04 -18.54 12.23
CA TRP A 21 -41.97 -19.12 13.06
C TRP A 21 -42.51 -19.89 14.27
N VAL A 22 -43.62 -19.45 14.85
CA VAL A 22 -44.33 -20.22 15.89
C VAL A 22 -44.92 -21.51 15.31
N ALA A 23 -45.54 -21.45 14.13
CA ALA A 23 -46.07 -22.64 13.46
C ALA A 23 -44.99 -23.66 13.09
N LEU A 24 -43.76 -23.19 12.82
CA LEU A 24 -42.58 -24.03 12.56
C LEU A 24 -41.87 -24.50 13.84
N GLY A 25 -42.34 -24.11 15.04
CA GLY A 25 -41.71 -24.45 16.31
C GLY A 25 -40.33 -23.82 16.53
N LEU A 26 -39.95 -22.83 15.71
CA LEU A 26 -38.67 -22.12 15.82
C LEU A 26 -38.64 -21.18 17.02
N VAL A 27 -39.82 -20.68 17.41
CA VAL A 27 -39.98 -19.71 18.49
C VAL A 27 -41.28 -20.04 19.24
N SER A 28 -41.29 -19.97 20.57
CA SER A 28 -42.51 -20.16 21.36
C SER A 28 -43.48 -18.98 21.25
N ALA A 29 -44.76 -19.20 21.59
CA ALA A 29 -45.77 -18.13 21.61
C ALA A 29 -45.39 -16.97 22.54
N ASP A 30 -44.78 -17.28 23.69
CA ASP A 30 -44.32 -16.29 24.68
C ASP A 30 -43.14 -15.47 24.14
N GLN A 31 -42.18 -16.12 23.45
CA GLN A 31 -41.07 -15.43 22.80
C GLN A 31 -41.55 -14.54 21.65
N SER A 32 -42.55 -14.97 20.89
CA SER A 32 -43.18 -14.16 19.85
C SER A 32 -43.81 -12.89 20.42
N ALA A 33 -44.54 -13.01 21.53
CA ALA A 33 -45.10 -11.87 22.24
C ALA A 33 -44.01 -10.92 22.77
N ALA A 34 -42.91 -11.47 23.32
CA ALA A 34 -41.78 -10.68 23.80
C ALA A 34 -41.06 -9.92 22.67
N ILE A 35 -40.90 -10.51 21.48
CA ILE A 35 -40.27 -9.86 20.31
C ILE A 35 -41.16 -8.73 19.78
N ARG A 36 -42.48 -8.94 19.68
CA ARG A 36 -43.43 -7.89 19.27
C ARG A 36 -43.37 -6.69 20.20
N GLU A 37 -43.34 -6.95 21.49
CA GLU A 37 -43.25 -5.92 22.51
C GLU A 37 -41.91 -5.17 22.46
N HIS A 38 -40.80 -5.88 22.20
CA HIS A 38 -39.49 -5.29 22.02
C HIS A 38 -39.42 -4.35 20.79
N GLU A 39 -39.91 -4.80 19.64
CA GLU A 39 -39.93 -4.00 18.40
C GLU A 39 -40.87 -2.79 18.53
N ARG A 40 -42.01 -2.93 19.22
CA ARG A 40 -42.92 -1.82 19.52
C ARG A 40 -42.24 -0.74 20.38
N ARG A 41 -41.54 -1.13 21.46
CA ARG A 41 -40.79 -0.19 22.30
C ARG A 41 -39.58 0.43 21.57
N ARG A 42 -38.98 -0.29 20.62
CA ARG A 42 -37.91 0.21 19.75
C ARG A 42 -38.43 1.25 18.74
N ALA A 43 -39.60 1.03 18.15
CA ALA A 43 -40.24 1.96 17.22
C ALA A 43 -40.66 3.28 17.89
N ILE A 44 -41.04 3.23 19.17
CA ILE A 44 -41.40 4.40 19.99
C ILE A 44 -40.15 5.09 20.59
N GLY A 45 -38.96 4.51 20.40
CA GLY A 45 -37.69 5.07 20.87
C GLY A 45 -37.43 4.92 22.38
N GLU A 46 -38.26 4.17 23.11
CA GLU A 46 -38.10 3.92 24.54
C GLU A 46 -37.00 2.90 24.85
N VAL A 47 -36.75 1.95 23.93
CA VAL A 47 -35.63 1.02 24.05
C VAL A 47 -34.40 1.62 23.40
N LYS A 48 -33.49 2.16 24.22
CA LYS A 48 -32.07 2.30 23.83
C LYS A 48 -31.62 0.92 23.38
N SER A 49 -31.38 0.79 22.08
CA SER A 49 -30.78 -0.41 21.48
C SER A 49 -29.69 -0.93 22.42
N THR A 50 -29.92 -2.09 23.05
CA THR A 50 -28.85 -2.90 23.61
C THR A 50 -28.10 -3.51 22.43
N ALA A 51 -27.52 -2.64 21.60
CA ALA A 51 -26.46 -3.01 20.70
C ALA A 51 -25.42 -3.71 21.57
N VAL A 52 -25.11 -4.95 21.19
CA VAL A 52 -23.87 -5.68 21.55
C VAL A 52 -22.84 -4.67 21.99
N ALA A 53 -22.49 -4.70 23.28
CA ALA A 53 -21.70 -3.67 23.96
C ALA A 53 -20.72 -3.04 22.98
N SER A 54 -21.04 -1.81 22.53
CA SER A 54 -20.13 -1.11 21.63
C SER A 54 -18.78 -1.09 22.33
N PRO A 55 -17.68 -1.52 21.67
CA PRO A 55 -16.38 -1.59 22.31
C PRO A 55 -16.15 -0.23 22.96
N ARG A 56 -15.90 -0.23 24.29
CA ARG A 56 -15.69 0.98 25.09
C ARG A 56 -14.83 1.91 24.25
N LYS A 57 -15.41 3.02 23.80
CA LYS A 57 -14.71 4.02 22.99
C LYS A 57 -13.61 4.57 23.88
N VAL A 58 -12.42 3.99 23.76
CA VAL A 58 -11.22 4.51 24.42
C VAL A 58 -11.09 5.96 23.93
N ALA A 59 -10.91 6.89 24.86
CA ALA A 59 -10.81 8.30 24.50
C ALA A 59 -9.73 8.45 23.39
N PRO A 60 -10.02 9.11 22.26
CA PRO A 60 -9.06 9.23 21.14
C PRO A 60 -7.70 9.79 21.56
N VAL A 61 -7.69 10.58 22.63
CA VAL A 61 -6.47 11.14 23.24
C VAL A 61 -5.64 10.06 23.93
N ALA A 62 -6.26 9.10 24.63
CA ALA A 62 -5.55 8.00 25.29
C ALA A 62 -4.96 7.02 24.26
N GLU A 63 -5.68 6.78 23.15
CA GLU A 63 -5.15 5.98 22.03
C GLU A 63 -3.99 6.70 21.32
N ALA A 64 -4.11 8.01 21.06
CA ALA A 64 -3.03 8.81 20.48
C ALA A 64 -1.79 8.89 21.40
N LEU A 65 -1.99 9.07 22.71
CA LEU A 65 -0.91 9.06 23.70
C LEU A 65 -0.24 7.69 23.81
N GLY A 66 -1.02 6.60 23.70
CA GLY A 66 -0.48 5.24 23.65
C GLY A 66 0.42 5.01 22.45
N TYR A 67 0.01 5.43 21.26
CA TYR A 67 0.86 5.35 20.06
C TYR A 67 2.09 6.24 20.16
N LEU A 68 1.95 7.47 20.64
CA LEU A 68 3.08 8.38 20.81
C LEU A 68 4.09 7.84 21.82
N GLY A 69 3.63 7.34 22.96
CA GLY A 69 4.46 6.71 23.98
C GLY A 69 5.19 5.47 23.43
N GLY A 70 4.49 4.61 22.67
CA GLY A 70 5.10 3.46 22.02
C GLY A 70 6.19 3.84 21.01
N ILE A 71 5.95 4.88 20.20
CA ILE A 71 6.94 5.39 19.24
C ILE A 71 8.15 5.95 19.98
N LEU A 72 7.95 6.81 20.99
CA LEU A 72 9.03 7.41 21.76
C LEU A 72 9.87 6.35 22.49
N ALA A 73 9.22 5.34 23.08
CA ALA A 73 9.92 4.23 23.73
C ALA A 73 10.75 3.41 22.73
N THR A 74 10.19 3.13 21.55
CA THR A 74 10.88 2.41 20.48
C THR A 74 12.08 3.20 19.96
N VAL A 75 11.91 4.50 19.69
CA VAL A 75 12.99 5.38 19.24
C VAL A 75 14.08 5.49 20.31
N GLY A 76 13.70 5.67 21.58
CA GLY A 76 14.65 5.70 22.70
C GLY A 76 15.45 4.40 22.81
N LEU A 77 14.80 3.24 22.68
CA LEU A 77 15.47 1.94 22.69
C LEU A 77 16.42 1.79 21.50
N VAL A 78 15.99 2.16 20.28
CA VAL A 78 16.84 2.10 19.08
C VAL A 78 18.06 3.01 19.22
N LEU A 79 17.89 4.24 19.74
CA LEU A 79 18.99 5.16 19.97
C LEU A 79 19.95 4.65 21.05
N LEU A 80 19.42 4.06 22.13
CA LEU A 80 20.22 3.45 23.17
C LEU A 80 21.07 2.30 22.61
N VAL A 81 20.44 1.38 21.89
CA VAL A 81 21.12 0.26 21.24
C VAL A 81 22.16 0.79 20.26
N ALA A 82 21.79 1.70 19.34
CA ALA A 82 22.71 2.26 18.35
C ALA A 82 23.92 2.97 18.97
N ARG A 83 23.74 3.59 20.15
CA ARG A 83 24.82 4.25 20.89
C ARG A 83 25.81 3.26 21.50
N TYR A 84 25.33 2.19 22.13
CA TYR A 84 26.19 1.22 22.83
C TYR A 84 26.66 0.07 21.92
N TRP A 85 26.00 -0.15 20.79
CA TRP A 85 26.31 -1.24 19.86
C TRP A 85 27.77 -1.25 19.40
N PRO A 86 28.37 -0.12 18.99
CA PRO A 86 29.77 -0.10 18.55
C PRO A 86 30.75 -0.57 19.63
N ASP A 87 30.46 -0.26 20.89
CA ASP A 87 31.31 -0.59 22.04
C ASP A 87 31.11 -2.02 22.55
N MET A 88 30.02 -2.70 22.15
CA MET A 88 29.78 -4.10 22.53
C MET A 88 30.66 -5.06 21.72
N ALA A 89 31.35 -5.96 22.44
CA ALA A 89 32.04 -7.10 21.84
C ALA A 89 31.06 -8.04 21.11
N THR A 90 31.54 -8.76 20.09
CA THR A 90 30.75 -9.69 19.27
C THR A 90 29.90 -10.68 20.07
N PRO A 91 30.43 -11.37 21.12
CA PRO A 91 29.60 -12.27 21.93
C PRO A 91 28.44 -11.56 22.61
N GLY A 92 28.61 -10.30 23.02
CA GLY A 92 27.56 -9.48 23.61
C GLY A 92 26.46 -9.13 22.61
N ARG A 93 26.83 -8.76 21.37
CA ARG A 93 25.86 -8.51 20.28
C ARG A 93 25.08 -9.77 19.91
N LEU A 94 25.75 -10.92 19.85
CA LEU A 94 25.12 -12.23 19.62
C LEU A 94 24.16 -12.61 20.74
N ALA A 95 24.61 -12.51 22.00
CA ALA A 95 23.78 -12.82 23.16
C ALA A 95 22.57 -11.90 23.27
N LEU A 96 22.73 -10.60 23.01
CA LEU A 96 21.63 -9.63 23.06
C LEU A 96 20.59 -9.91 21.97
N SER A 97 21.02 -10.13 20.73
CA SER A 97 20.10 -10.39 19.60
C SER A 97 19.42 -11.76 19.70
N ALA A 98 20.17 -12.83 20.00
CA ALA A 98 19.61 -14.16 20.24
C ALA A 98 18.69 -14.19 21.46
N GLY A 99 19.12 -13.57 22.57
CA GLY A 99 18.33 -13.47 23.79
C GLY A 99 17.02 -12.74 23.57
N SER A 100 17.04 -11.62 22.85
CA SER A 100 15.82 -10.87 22.46
C SER A 100 14.90 -11.72 21.59
N THR A 101 15.46 -12.45 20.62
CA THR A 101 14.72 -13.34 19.72
C THR A 101 13.95 -14.40 20.52
N VAL A 102 14.65 -15.11 21.41
CA VAL A 102 14.08 -16.17 22.25
C VAL A 102 13.07 -15.60 23.25
N ALA A 103 13.39 -14.49 23.92
CA ALA A 103 12.50 -13.86 24.89
C ALA A 103 11.18 -13.41 24.24
N LEU A 104 11.24 -12.78 23.06
CA LEU A 104 10.05 -12.35 22.32
C LEU A 104 9.24 -13.53 21.78
N LEU A 105 9.93 -14.60 21.35
CA LEU A 105 9.27 -15.82 20.90
C LEU A 105 8.46 -16.47 22.03
N ILE A 106 9.09 -16.64 23.20
CA ILE A 106 8.46 -17.18 24.42
C ILE A 106 7.34 -16.24 24.91
N ALA A 107 7.58 -14.93 24.96
CA ALA A 107 6.54 -13.98 25.35
C ALA A 107 5.31 -14.11 24.45
N GLY A 108 5.50 -14.24 23.13
CA GLY A 108 4.40 -14.45 22.20
C GLY A 108 3.64 -15.77 22.41
N THR A 109 4.33 -16.87 22.78
CA THR A 109 3.65 -18.15 23.07
C THR A 109 2.85 -18.11 24.37
N LEU A 110 3.30 -17.34 25.37
CA LEU A 110 2.63 -17.20 26.66
C LEU A 110 1.36 -16.33 26.61
N VAL A 111 1.24 -15.39 25.66
CA VAL A 111 0.05 -14.50 25.53
C VAL A 111 -1.17 -15.31 25.05
N PRO A 112 -2.28 -15.46 25.80
CA PRO A 112 -3.42 -16.30 25.39
C PRO A 112 -4.27 -15.67 24.28
N GLU A 113 -4.37 -16.32 23.11
CA GLU A 113 -5.10 -15.77 21.94
C GLU A 113 -6.62 -15.87 22.00
N HIS A 114 -7.17 -16.80 22.79
CA HIS A 114 -8.61 -17.10 22.81
C HIS A 114 -9.42 -16.16 23.70
N ALA A 115 -8.76 -15.33 24.51
CA ALA A 115 -9.42 -14.46 25.49
C ALA A 115 -9.86 -13.12 24.89
N ASP A 116 -9.04 -12.51 24.02
CA ASP A 116 -9.30 -11.19 23.45
C ASP A 116 -8.60 -11.01 22.08
N PRO A 117 -9.29 -10.46 21.05
CA PRO A 117 -8.67 -10.04 19.78
C PRO A 117 -7.41 -9.17 19.93
N ALA A 118 -7.30 -8.36 20.98
CA ALA A 118 -6.12 -7.55 21.27
C ALA A 118 -4.89 -8.42 21.59
N PHE A 119 -5.07 -9.52 22.33
CA PHE A 119 -3.98 -10.45 22.65
C PHE A 119 -3.52 -11.23 21.41
N ALA A 120 -4.42 -11.58 20.50
CA ALA A 120 -4.03 -12.16 19.22
C ALA A 120 -3.14 -11.22 18.39
N ARG A 121 -3.43 -9.91 18.40
CA ARG A 121 -2.60 -8.89 17.74
C ARG A 121 -1.24 -8.74 18.42
N LEU A 122 -1.22 -8.64 19.76
CA LEU A 122 0.00 -8.53 20.55
C LEU A 122 0.94 -9.73 20.30
N ARG A 123 0.40 -10.95 20.34
CA ARG A 123 1.15 -12.17 20.02
C ARG A 123 1.75 -12.12 18.61
N GLY A 124 0.94 -11.74 17.61
CA GLY A 124 1.41 -11.60 16.23
C GLY A 124 2.57 -10.60 16.11
N PHE A 125 2.49 -9.48 16.83
CA PHE A 125 3.54 -8.46 16.89
C PHE A 125 4.80 -8.96 17.61
N LEU A 126 4.68 -9.63 18.76
CA LEU A 126 5.82 -10.18 19.49
C LEU A 126 6.61 -11.18 18.65
N TRP A 127 5.92 -12.03 17.89
CA TRP A 127 6.57 -12.96 16.97
C TRP A 127 7.20 -12.27 15.75
N LEU A 128 6.61 -11.18 15.25
CA LEU A 128 7.23 -10.37 14.20
C LEU A 128 8.51 -9.70 14.72
N ALA A 129 8.48 -9.14 15.93
CA ALA A 129 9.65 -8.57 16.58
C ALA A 129 10.72 -9.63 16.88
N SER A 130 10.31 -10.84 17.25
CA SER A 130 11.21 -12.00 17.37
C SER A 130 11.89 -12.31 16.03
N ALA A 131 11.15 -12.39 14.92
CA ALA A 131 11.75 -12.62 13.60
C ALA A 131 12.73 -11.49 13.20
N ALA A 132 12.41 -10.23 13.51
CA ALA A 132 13.30 -9.09 13.24
C ALA A 132 14.60 -9.15 14.07
N THR A 133 14.51 -9.45 15.36
CA THR A 133 15.69 -9.63 16.23
C THR A 133 16.49 -10.86 15.84
N GLY A 134 15.85 -11.90 15.32
CA GLY A 134 16.51 -13.08 14.78
C GLY A 134 17.22 -12.83 13.45
N ALA A 135 16.67 -11.97 12.59
CA ALA A 135 17.39 -11.46 11.42
C ALA A 135 18.63 -10.66 11.83
N LEU A 136 18.54 -9.83 12.88
CA LEU A 136 19.70 -9.13 13.45
C LEU A 136 20.74 -10.10 14.01
N PHE A 137 20.30 -11.17 14.68
CA PHE A 137 21.21 -12.23 15.12
C PHE A 137 21.94 -12.89 13.94
N ALA A 138 21.22 -13.26 12.88
CA ALA A 138 21.82 -13.83 11.67
C ALA A 138 22.82 -12.85 11.01
N PHE A 139 22.48 -11.56 10.98
CA PHE A 139 23.37 -10.50 10.50
C PHE A 139 24.68 -10.45 11.29
N VAL A 140 24.62 -10.38 12.62
CA VAL A 140 25.80 -10.33 13.51
C VAL A 140 26.61 -11.62 13.42
N ALA A 141 25.94 -12.78 13.39
CA ALA A 141 26.60 -14.07 13.25
C ALA A 141 27.38 -14.16 11.94
N CYS A 142 26.82 -13.67 10.83
CA CYS A 142 27.54 -13.64 9.56
C CYS A 142 28.67 -12.62 9.55
N GLN A 143 28.42 -11.35 9.89
CA GLN A 143 29.42 -10.29 9.76
C GLN A 143 30.49 -10.34 10.84
N ASP A 144 30.08 -10.30 12.11
CA ASP A 144 31.00 -10.17 13.24
C ASP A 144 31.51 -11.56 13.70
N GLY A 145 30.67 -12.60 13.60
CA GLY A 145 31.01 -13.95 14.05
C GLY A 145 31.83 -14.75 13.04
N LEU A 146 31.40 -14.75 11.77
CA LEU A 146 32.01 -15.55 10.70
C LEU A 146 32.86 -14.72 9.72
N GLY A 147 32.91 -13.39 9.86
CA GLY A 147 33.68 -12.53 8.97
C GLY A 147 33.15 -12.49 7.52
N ILE A 148 31.88 -12.83 7.30
CA ILE A 148 31.28 -12.85 5.96
C ILE A 148 30.96 -11.42 5.52
N THR A 149 31.71 -10.94 4.52
CA THR A 149 31.57 -9.58 3.97
C THR A 149 30.66 -9.50 2.75
N LYS A 150 30.40 -10.64 2.07
CA LYS A 150 29.55 -10.67 0.87
C LYS A 150 28.09 -10.33 1.24
N ARG A 151 27.62 -9.17 0.76
CA ARG A 151 26.27 -8.64 1.04
C ARG A 151 25.16 -9.66 0.75
N ALA A 152 25.23 -10.37 -0.38
CA ALA A 152 24.22 -11.36 -0.77
C ALA A 152 24.12 -12.50 0.26
N THR A 153 25.25 -12.98 0.79
CA THR A 153 25.28 -14.05 1.80
C THR A 153 24.67 -13.60 3.13
N VAL A 154 24.99 -12.37 3.57
CA VAL A 154 24.42 -11.79 4.79
C VAL A 154 22.90 -11.60 4.63
N VAL A 155 22.45 -11.03 3.51
CA VAL A 155 21.02 -10.84 3.22
C VAL A 155 20.29 -12.18 3.15
N PHE A 156 20.89 -13.19 2.52
CA PHE A 156 20.32 -14.54 2.47
C PHE A 156 20.15 -15.13 3.87
N ALA A 157 21.16 -15.04 4.73
CA ALA A 157 21.08 -15.57 6.10
C ALA A 157 19.96 -14.90 6.91
N CYS A 158 19.86 -13.57 6.84
CA CYS A 158 18.79 -12.83 7.51
C CYS A 158 17.40 -13.23 6.99
N ALA A 159 17.24 -13.25 5.66
CA ALA A 159 15.97 -13.56 5.03
C ALA A 159 15.56 -15.02 5.26
N ALA A 160 16.48 -15.98 5.11
CA ALA A 160 16.23 -17.40 5.37
C ALA A 160 15.81 -17.64 6.82
N PHE A 161 16.42 -16.95 7.79
CA PHE A 161 16.00 -17.04 9.19
C PHE A 161 14.55 -16.58 9.38
N VAL A 162 14.18 -15.41 8.84
CA VAL A 162 12.81 -14.89 8.92
C VAL A 162 11.82 -15.80 8.21
N THR A 163 12.17 -16.33 7.03
CA THR A 163 11.36 -17.29 6.28
C THR A 163 11.10 -18.55 7.09
N LEU A 164 12.12 -19.17 7.66
CA LEU A 164 11.98 -20.39 8.45
C LEU A 164 11.14 -20.14 9.71
N GLN A 165 11.46 -19.11 10.48
CA GLN A 165 10.73 -18.81 11.71
C GLN A 165 9.27 -18.44 11.43
N SER A 166 9.03 -17.49 10.51
CA SER A 166 7.67 -17.03 10.18
C SER A 166 6.87 -18.15 9.53
N GLY A 167 7.51 -19.00 8.71
CA GLY A 167 6.89 -20.16 8.08
C GLY A 167 6.41 -21.19 9.10
N VAL A 168 7.23 -21.54 10.09
CA VAL A 168 6.85 -22.45 11.19
C VAL A 168 5.72 -21.87 12.02
N LEU A 169 5.78 -20.57 12.34
CA LEU A 169 4.74 -19.90 13.11
C LEU A 169 3.44 -19.76 12.32
N TRP A 170 3.52 -19.58 11.00
CA TRP A 170 2.36 -19.47 10.12
C TRP A 170 1.72 -20.83 9.86
N TRP A 171 2.47 -21.88 9.49
CA TRP A 171 2.06 -23.21 9.04
C TRP A 171 0.55 -23.53 9.16
N GLY A 172 -0.26 -23.00 8.22
CA GLY A 172 -1.71 -23.26 8.10
C GLY A 172 -2.62 -22.55 9.10
N ARG A 173 -2.11 -21.68 9.97
CA ARG A 173 -2.84 -20.95 11.01
C ARG A 173 -3.20 -19.53 10.57
N ASN A 174 -4.31 -19.00 11.08
CA ASN A 174 -4.80 -17.64 10.84
C ASN A 174 -3.89 -16.56 11.48
N ARG A 175 -2.69 -16.36 10.93
CA ARG A 175 -1.66 -15.44 11.43
C ARG A 175 -1.17 -14.51 10.31
N PRO A 176 -1.88 -13.39 10.04
CA PRO A 176 -1.63 -12.57 8.85
C PRO A 176 -0.24 -11.92 8.86
N LEU A 177 0.25 -11.48 10.02
CA LEU A 177 1.58 -10.89 10.16
C LEU A 177 2.69 -11.90 9.84
N GLN A 178 2.54 -13.15 10.27
CA GLN A 178 3.53 -14.21 10.04
C GLN A 178 3.50 -14.71 8.60
N GLN A 179 2.32 -14.76 7.97
CA GLN A 179 2.21 -15.00 6.54
C GLN A 179 2.91 -13.89 5.74
N LEU A 180 2.68 -12.62 6.10
CA LEU A 180 3.30 -11.49 5.41
C LEU A 180 4.83 -11.51 5.54
N SER A 181 5.37 -11.72 6.75
CA SER A 181 6.81 -11.81 6.96
C SER A 181 7.43 -13.02 6.28
N PHE A 182 6.75 -14.17 6.27
CA PHE A 182 7.16 -15.36 5.52
C PHE A 182 7.30 -15.06 4.03
N LEU A 183 6.22 -14.59 3.38
CA LEU A 183 6.20 -14.37 1.93
C LEU A 183 7.22 -13.29 1.52
N GLY A 184 7.32 -12.21 2.29
CA GLY A 184 8.28 -11.14 2.02
C GLY A 184 9.72 -11.61 2.17
N ALA A 185 10.04 -12.33 3.24
CA ALA A 185 11.38 -12.85 3.47
C ALA A 185 11.77 -13.94 2.48
N ASP A 186 10.84 -14.79 2.05
CA ASP A 186 11.08 -15.83 1.05
C ASP A 186 11.48 -15.24 -0.30
N VAL A 187 10.80 -14.18 -0.75
CA VAL A 187 11.18 -13.46 -1.97
C VAL A 187 12.59 -12.89 -1.87
N VAL A 188 12.94 -12.29 -0.73
CA VAL A 188 14.29 -11.74 -0.48
C VAL A 188 15.34 -12.86 -0.43
N ALA A 189 15.03 -13.98 0.23
CA ALA A 189 15.90 -15.14 0.34
C ALA A 189 16.15 -15.77 -1.03
N ALA A 190 15.12 -15.96 -1.85
CA ALA A 190 15.24 -16.48 -3.21
C ALA A 190 16.10 -15.58 -4.09
N GLY A 191 15.91 -14.27 -4.02
CA GLY A 191 16.74 -13.29 -4.72
C GLY A 191 18.20 -13.32 -4.27
N ALA A 192 18.44 -13.33 -2.96
CA ALA A 192 19.79 -13.38 -2.39
C ALA A 192 20.51 -14.71 -2.69
N ALA A 193 19.80 -15.85 -2.62
CA ALA A 193 20.32 -17.15 -3.01
C ALA A 193 20.74 -17.18 -4.49
N THR A 194 19.92 -16.58 -5.35
CA THR A 194 20.21 -16.43 -6.79
C THR A 194 21.45 -15.56 -6.99
N ALA A 195 21.58 -14.46 -6.26
CA ALA A 195 22.77 -13.61 -6.33
C ALA A 195 24.05 -14.35 -5.95
N ILE A 196 23.99 -15.26 -4.97
CA ILE A 196 25.11 -16.10 -4.56
C ILE A 196 25.45 -17.14 -5.65
N ALA A 197 24.43 -17.80 -6.20
CA ALA A 197 24.62 -18.94 -7.10
C ALA A 197 24.92 -18.55 -8.56
N ALA A 198 24.30 -17.46 -9.04
CA ALA A 198 24.27 -17.10 -10.46
C ALA A 198 24.55 -15.60 -10.71
N GLY A 199 24.93 -14.83 -9.68
CA GLY A 199 25.19 -13.40 -9.78
C GLY A 199 23.92 -12.55 -9.86
N GLU A 200 24.09 -11.24 -10.04
CA GLU A 200 22.99 -10.26 -9.90
C GLU A 200 21.99 -10.27 -11.08
N GLY A 201 22.42 -10.68 -12.28
CA GLY A 201 21.59 -10.68 -13.48
C GLY A 201 20.24 -11.41 -13.34
N PRO A 202 20.23 -12.71 -12.99
CA PRO A 202 18.99 -13.49 -12.91
C PRO A 202 18.14 -13.22 -11.66
N VAL A 203 18.60 -12.42 -10.69
CA VAL A 203 17.90 -12.15 -9.42
C VAL A 203 16.49 -11.64 -9.68
N GLY A 204 16.34 -10.68 -10.61
CA GLY A 204 15.05 -10.09 -10.94
C GLY A 204 14.05 -11.10 -11.50
N LEU A 205 14.51 -12.03 -12.35
CA LEU A 205 13.65 -13.07 -12.93
C LEU A 205 13.20 -14.10 -11.89
N VAL A 206 14.06 -14.47 -10.94
CA VAL A 206 13.68 -15.39 -9.86
C VAL A 206 12.68 -14.74 -8.92
N VAL A 207 12.93 -13.50 -8.49
CA VAL A 207 11.99 -12.71 -7.69
C VAL A 207 10.64 -12.56 -8.40
N TRP A 208 10.66 -12.29 -9.70
CA TRP A 208 9.45 -12.22 -10.53
C TRP A 208 8.71 -13.57 -10.55
N SER A 209 9.43 -14.68 -10.73
CA SER A 209 8.85 -16.03 -10.79
C SER A 209 8.20 -16.45 -9.47
N VAL A 210 8.86 -16.17 -8.33
CA VAL A 210 8.28 -16.39 -6.99
C VAL A 210 7.03 -15.51 -6.81
N GLY A 211 7.08 -14.24 -7.22
CA GLY A 211 5.94 -13.34 -7.21
C GLY A 211 4.77 -13.85 -8.06
N ALA A 212 5.04 -14.41 -9.24
CA ALA A 212 4.04 -15.03 -10.10
C ALA A 212 3.36 -16.22 -9.41
N ALA A 213 4.14 -17.10 -8.79
CA ALA A 213 3.63 -18.24 -8.04
C ALA A 213 2.73 -17.80 -6.88
N TYR A 214 3.12 -16.74 -6.15
CA TYR A 214 2.31 -16.16 -5.08
C TYR A 214 1.03 -15.52 -5.59
N LEU A 215 1.07 -14.73 -6.66
CA LEU A 215 -0.12 -14.13 -7.24
C LEU A 215 -1.10 -15.23 -7.68
N ILE A 216 -0.62 -16.25 -8.38
CA ILE A 216 -1.44 -17.40 -8.81
C ILE A 216 -2.01 -18.15 -7.60
N GLY A 217 -1.19 -18.41 -6.57
CA GLY A 217 -1.63 -19.08 -5.36
C GLY A 217 -2.68 -18.28 -4.57
N GLY A 218 -2.54 -16.96 -4.53
CA GLY A 218 -3.51 -16.04 -3.94
C GLY A 218 -4.83 -15.98 -4.71
N LEU A 219 -4.77 -15.91 -6.04
CA LEU A 219 -5.95 -15.96 -6.92
C LEU A 219 -6.68 -17.30 -6.81
N ARG A 220 -5.93 -18.40 -6.67
CA ARG A 220 -6.45 -19.77 -6.43
C ARG A 220 -6.85 -20.04 -4.98
N ARG A 221 -6.71 -19.07 -4.08
CA ARG A 221 -7.09 -19.18 -2.65
C ARG A 221 -6.39 -20.32 -1.90
N LEU A 222 -5.14 -20.61 -2.26
CA LEU A 222 -4.37 -21.70 -1.64
C LEU A 222 -3.81 -21.33 -0.26
N ALA A 223 -3.73 -20.03 0.07
CA ALA A 223 -3.18 -19.54 1.33
C ALA A 223 -4.26 -19.13 2.33
N THR A 224 -3.89 -19.06 3.61
CA THR A 224 -4.79 -18.67 4.71
C THR A 224 -5.39 -17.27 4.52
N PHE A 225 -4.58 -16.30 4.11
CA PHE A 225 -5.03 -14.97 3.69
C PHE A 225 -4.73 -14.73 2.21
N PRO A 226 -5.66 -15.08 1.30
CA PRO A 226 -5.41 -14.99 -0.14
C PRO A 226 -5.04 -13.59 -0.63
N LEU A 227 -5.69 -12.55 -0.10
CA LEU A 227 -5.42 -11.15 -0.50
C LEU A 227 -3.99 -10.70 -0.13
N LEU A 228 -3.44 -11.19 0.99
CA LEU A 228 -2.06 -10.88 1.36
C LEU A 228 -1.08 -11.58 0.41
N THR A 229 -1.34 -12.84 0.04
CA THR A 229 -0.52 -13.55 -0.94
C THR A 229 -0.58 -12.92 -2.32
N GLU A 230 -1.76 -12.47 -2.76
CA GLU A 230 -1.91 -11.71 -4.00
C GLU A 230 -1.14 -10.39 -3.97
N LEU A 231 -1.25 -9.64 -2.87
CA LEU A 231 -0.57 -8.35 -2.71
C LEU A 231 0.95 -8.53 -2.76
N VAL A 232 1.49 -9.45 -1.96
CA VAL A 232 2.93 -9.73 -1.95
C VAL A 232 3.38 -10.28 -3.30
N GLY A 233 2.60 -11.16 -3.93
CA GLY A 233 2.90 -11.67 -5.27
C GLY A 233 2.93 -10.58 -6.34
N ALA A 234 1.95 -9.69 -6.37
CA ALA A 234 1.90 -8.56 -7.30
C ALA A 234 3.06 -7.58 -7.07
N ILE A 235 3.39 -7.28 -5.82
CA ILE A 235 4.55 -6.44 -5.48
C ILE A 235 5.85 -7.13 -5.91
N ALA A 236 6.02 -8.43 -5.64
CA ALA A 236 7.21 -9.19 -6.01
C ALA A 236 7.39 -9.29 -7.54
N LEU A 237 6.30 -9.45 -8.30
CA LEU A 237 6.31 -9.34 -9.77
C LEU A 237 6.87 -7.99 -10.21
N THR A 238 6.35 -6.89 -9.66
CA THR A 238 6.81 -5.53 -9.97
C THR A 238 8.28 -5.33 -9.61
N VAL A 239 8.68 -5.70 -8.38
CA VAL A 239 10.06 -5.58 -7.91
C VAL A 239 11.00 -6.41 -8.78
N GLY A 240 10.67 -7.67 -9.06
CA GLY A 240 11.49 -8.55 -9.90
C GLY A 240 11.65 -8.02 -11.32
N ALA A 241 10.59 -7.44 -11.90
CA ALA A 241 10.67 -6.83 -13.22
C ALA A 241 11.56 -5.56 -13.22
N ILE A 242 11.45 -4.71 -12.19
CA ILE A 242 12.30 -3.52 -12.03
C ILE A 242 13.77 -3.93 -11.81
N THR A 243 14.03 -4.94 -10.97
CA THR A 243 15.38 -5.47 -10.76
C THR A 243 15.96 -6.04 -12.06
N THR A 244 15.16 -6.75 -12.86
CA THR A 244 15.58 -7.23 -14.18
C THR A 244 15.95 -6.07 -15.11
N ALA A 245 15.17 -4.97 -15.09
CA ALA A 245 15.48 -3.75 -15.83
C ALA A 245 16.78 -3.07 -15.37
N SER A 246 17.13 -3.18 -14.09
CA SER A 246 18.37 -2.62 -13.56
C SER A 246 19.61 -3.38 -14.05
N SER A 247 19.52 -4.70 -14.18
CA SER A 247 20.64 -5.55 -14.64
C SER A 247 20.73 -5.63 -16.16
N TRP A 248 19.59 -5.71 -16.86
CA TRP A 248 19.49 -5.88 -18.31
C TRP A 248 18.53 -4.87 -18.92
N GLN A 249 18.91 -3.60 -18.98
CA GLN A 249 18.01 -2.50 -19.38
C GLN A 249 17.25 -2.75 -20.68
N ALA A 250 17.92 -3.23 -21.73
CA ALA A 250 17.29 -3.49 -23.03
C ALA A 250 16.14 -4.51 -22.97
N PHE A 251 16.29 -5.56 -22.17
CA PHE A 251 15.28 -6.61 -22.01
C PHE A 251 14.28 -6.30 -20.88
N GLY A 252 14.79 -5.82 -19.76
CA GLY A 252 14.03 -5.66 -18.53
C GLY A 252 13.03 -4.49 -18.57
N LEU A 253 13.32 -3.41 -19.31
CA LEU A 253 12.37 -2.28 -19.44
C LEU A 253 11.10 -2.70 -20.21
N PRO A 254 11.17 -3.34 -21.40
CA PRO A 254 9.99 -3.93 -22.04
C PRO A 254 9.31 -4.99 -21.17
N PHE A 255 10.09 -5.87 -20.53
CA PHE A 255 9.55 -6.90 -19.65
C PHE A 255 8.73 -6.32 -18.49
N ALA A 256 9.20 -5.26 -17.85
CA ALA A 256 8.50 -4.60 -16.76
C ALA A 256 7.26 -3.82 -17.24
N ALA A 257 7.29 -3.25 -18.45
CA ALA A 257 6.09 -2.70 -19.08
C ALA A 257 5.06 -3.79 -19.39
N MET A 258 5.48 -4.93 -19.94
CA MET A 258 4.61 -6.08 -20.18
C MET A 258 4.01 -6.62 -18.87
N ASN A 259 4.78 -6.70 -17.79
CA ASN A 259 4.28 -7.07 -16.47
C ASN A 259 3.17 -6.12 -15.99
N ALA A 260 3.39 -4.81 -16.12
CA ALA A 260 2.38 -3.81 -15.76
C ALA A 260 1.10 -3.96 -16.59
N LEU A 261 1.25 -4.15 -17.91
CA LEU A 261 0.13 -4.38 -18.82
C LEU A 261 -0.60 -5.69 -18.52
N ALA A 262 0.10 -6.76 -18.15
CA ALA A 262 -0.50 -8.03 -17.76
C ALA A 262 -1.39 -7.87 -16.51
N LEU A 263 -0.90 -7.15 -15.49
CA LEU A 263 -1.70 -6.84 -14.29
C LEU A 263 -2.93 -5.98 -14.63
N LEU A 264 -2.78 -4.98 -15.50
CA LEU A 264 -3.91 -4.18 -15.97
C LEU A 264 -4.92 -5.00 -16.80
N ALA A 265 -4.44 -5.94 -17.62
CA ALA A 265 -5.28 -6.84 -18.39
C ALA A 265 -6.10 -7.75 -17.45
N LEU A 266 -5.48 -8.31 -16.40
CA LEU A 266 -6.18 -9.07 -15.35
C LEU A 266 -7.25 -8.22 -14.65
N ALA A 267 -7.02 -6.92 -14.47
CA ALA A 267 -8.01 -6.04 -13.84
C ALA A 267 -9.26 -5.80 -14.70
N VAL A 268 -9.10 -5.78 -16.02
CA VAL A 268 -10.19 -5.44 -16.96
C VAL A 268 -10.88 -6.67 -17.53
N ALA A 269 -10.21 -7.84 -17.60
CA ALA A 269 -10.75 -9.07 -18.18
C ALA A 269 -11.91 -9.65 -17.36
N PRO A 270 -13.19 -9.50 -17.79
CA PRO A 270 -14.33 -9.99 -17.02
C PRO A 270 -14.44 -11.53 -17.09
N GLN A 271 -13.84 -12.13 -18.12
CA GLN A 271 -13.92 -13.56 -18.44
C GLN A 271 -13.17 -14.45 -17.43
N LEU A 272 -12.24 -13.89 -16.65
CA LEU A 272 -11.39 -14.65 -15.74
C LEU A 272 -12.05 -14.95 -14.38
N GLY A 273 -13.30 -14.54 -14.16
CA GLY A 273 -14.03 -14.81 -12.91
C GLY A 273 -13.41 -14.18 -11.65
N LEU A 274 -12.45 -13.26 -11.79
CA LEU A 274 -11.74 -12.64 -10.66
C LEU A 274 -12.68 -11.82 -9.80
N ARG A 275 -12.45 -11.82 -8.48
CA ARG A 275 -13.25 -11.00 -7.54
C ARG A 275 -12.91 -9.52 -7.71
N VAL A 276 -13.80 -8.66 -7.25
CA VAL A 276 -13.65 -7.19 -7.37
C VAL A 276 -12.36 -6.69 -6.70
N ASN A 277 -12.00 -7.27 -5.54
CA ASN A 277 -10.79 -6.86 -4.81
C ASN A 277 -9.51 -7.25 -5.56
N ASP A 278 -9.45 -8.46 -6.12
CA ASP A 278 -8.32 -8.95 -6.91
C ASP A 278 -8.10 -8.03 -8.13
N ARG A 279 -9.18 -7.68 -8.84
CA ARG A 279 -9.13 -6.75 -9.98
C ARG A 279 -8.62 -5.37 -9.58
N ARG A 280 -9.09 -4.84 -8.43
CA ARG A 280 -8.63 -3.53 -7.92
C ARG A 280 -7.15 -3.57 -7.55
N LEU A 281 -6.70 -4.64 -6.91
CA LEU A 281 -5.30 -4.83 -6.54
C LEU A 281 -4.41 -4.87 -7.79
N CYS A 282 -4.76 -5.71 -8.77
CA CYS A 282 -4.05 -5.78 -10.04
C CYS A 282 -4.05 -4.44 -10.79
N ALA A 283 -5.17 -3.71 -10.76
CA ALA A 283 -5.27 -2.38 -11.37
C ALA A 283 -4.30 -1.38 -10.72
N VAL A 284 -4.29 -1.30 -9.38
CA VAL A 284 -3.45 -0.35 -8.64
C VAL A 284 -1.98 -0.70 -8.82
N VAL A 285 -1.59 -1.96 -8.60
CA VAL A 285 -0.19 -2.38 -8.72
C VAL A 285 0.29 -2.26 -10.17
N GLY A 286 -0.52 -2.67 -11.15
CA GLY A 286 -0.22 -2.52 -12.57
C GLY A 286 -0.03 -1.05 -12.98
N ALA A 287 -0.93 -0.15 -12.56
CA ALA A 287 -0.82 1.27 -12.85
C ALA A 287 0.42 1.91 -12.19
N LEU A 288 0.70 1.59 -10.92
CA LEU A 288 1.90 2.08 -10.23
C LEU A 288 3.19 1.57 -10.88
N THR A 289 3.20 0.31 -11.35
CA THR A 289 4.35 -0.26 -12.05
C THR A 289 4.59 0.44 -13.39
N LEU A 290 3.51 0.67 -14.15
CA LEU A 290 3.59 1.39 -15.42
C LEU A 290 4.08 2.83 -15.23
N LEU A 291 3.63 3.49 -14.16
CA LEU A 291 4.09 4.82 -13.78
C LEU A 291 5.58 4.82 -13.40
N ALA A 292 6.05 3.81 -12.67
CA ALA A 292 7.45 3.72 -12.24
C ALA A 292 8.41 3.41 -13.41
N VAL A 293 8.00 2.56 -14.34
CA VAL A 293 8.88 2.05 -15.41
C VAL A 293 8.72 2.83 -16.72
N GLY A 294 7.52 3.32 -17.02
CA GLY A 294 7.17 3.98 -18.27
C GLY A 294 8.14 5.09 -18.69
N PRO A 295 8.43 6.09 -17.84
CA PRO A 295 9.36 7.17 -18.18
C PRO A 295 10.76 6.65 -18.54
N GLY A 296 11.29 5.70 -17.75
CA GLY A 296 12.62 5.12 -17.98
C GLY A 296 12.68 4.29 -19.26
N ALA A 297 11.65 3.47 -19.52
CA ALA A 297 11.53 2.68 -20.74
C ALA A 297 11.49 3.59 -21.98
N ILE A 298 10.62 4.60 -21.95
CA ILE A 298 10.48 5.50 -23.09
C ILE A 298 11.75 6.33 -23.28
N GLY A 299 12.36 6.86 -22.23
CA GLY A 299 13.62 7.59 -22.33
C GLY A 299 14.78 6.74 -22.88
N TYR A 300 14.84 5.46 -22.48
CA TYR A 300 15.85 4.52 -22.96
C TYR A 300 15.70 4.23 -24.46
N PHE A 301 14.48 3.95 -24.95
CA PHE A 301 14.23 3.63 -26.36
C PHE A 301 14.11 4.87 -27.26
N ALA A 302 13.89 6.04 -26.68
CA ALA A 302 13.80 7.29 -27.41
C ALA A 302 15.15 8.02 -27.55
N ARG A 303 16.30 7.40 -27.26
CA ARG A 303 17.62 8.07 -27.33
C ARG A 303 17.87 8.83 -28.64
N GLU A 304 17.30 8.40 -29.76
CA GLU A 304 17.42 9.08 -31.06
C GLU A 304 16.20 9.97 -31.41
N ALA A 305 15.08 9.87 -30.68
CA ALA A 305 13.82 10.57 -30.96
C ALA A 305 13.09 11.07 -29.69
N GLY A 306 13.83 11.51 -28.67
CA GLY A 306 13.32 11.86 -27.33
C GLY A 306 12.24 12.93 -27.36
N LEU A 307 12.41 13.97 -28.18
CA LEU A 307 11.42 15.03 -28.34
C LEU A 307 10.13 14.50 -28.97
N VAL A 308 10.24 13.80 -30.10
CA VAL A 308 9.09 13.27 -30.85
C VAL A 308 8.32 12.25 -30.01
N THR A 309 9.05 11.38 -29.32
CA THR A 309 8.46 10.35 -28.46
C THR A 309 7.79 10.98 -27.23
N GLY A 310 8.46 11.92 -26.56
CA GLY A 310 7.90 12.66 -25.44
C GLY A 310 6.65 13.45 -25.81
N ALA A 311 6.67 14.18 -26.94
CA ALA A 311 5.53 14.92 -27.45
C ALA A 311 4.36 14.00 -27.86
N THR A 312 4.65 12.84 -28.46
CA THR A 312 3.62 11.85 -28.83
C THR A 312 2.95 11.26 -27.59
N VAL A 313 3.74 10.88 -26.58
CA VAL A 313 3.22 10.35 -25.30
C VAL A 313 2.43 11.42 -24.55
N TRP A 314 2.89 12.67 -24.55
CA TRP A 314 2.18 13.81 -23.98
C TRP A 314 0.85 14.08 -24.70
N GLY A 315 0.85 14.04 -26.04
CA GLY A 315 -0.35 14.24 -26.85
C GLY A 315 -1.37 13.12 -26.65
N PHE A 316 -0.91 11.86 -26.62
CA PHE A 316 -1.76 10.71 -26.31
C PHE A 316 -2.33 10.79 -24.89
N GLY A 317 -1.50 11.17 -23.91
CA GLY A 317 -1.93 11.42 -22.54
C GLY A 317 -2.99 12.52 -22.45
N SER A 318 -2.85 13.60 -23.22
CA SER A 318 -3.83 14.69 -23.31
C SER A 318 -5.18 14.21 -23.83
N VAL A 319 -5.17 13.37 -24.87
CA VAL A 319 -6.39 12.79 -25.44
C VAL A 319 -7.07 11.85 -24.45
N LEU A 320 -6.31 10.94 -23.82
CA LEU A 320 -6.86 10.04 -22.79
C LEU A 320 -7.43 10.82 -21.62
N LEU A 321 -6.70 11.80 -21.11
CA LEU A 321 -7.15 12.64 -20.01
C LEU A 321 -8.43 13.39 -20.37
N PHE A 322 -8.53 13.94 -21.58
CA PHE A 322 -9.74 14.58 -22.09
C PHE A 322 -10.92 13.60 -22.20
N LEU A 323 -10.69 12.38 -22.70
CA LEU A 323 -11.73 11.34 -22.81
C LEU A 323 -12.23 10.87 -21.43
N GLY A 324 -11.30 10.70 -20.47
CA GLY A 324 -11.59 10.33 -19.08
C GLY A 324 -12.35 11.43 -18.34
N ALA A 325 -11.85 12.67 -18.39
CA ALA A 325 -12.46 13.83 -17.72
C ALA A 325 -13.86 14.16 -18.25
N ASN A 326 -14.13 13.89 -19.53
CA ASN A 326 -15.45 14.08 -20.14
C ASN A 326 -16.35 12.85 -20.05
N ARG A 327 -15.94 11.80 -19.30
CA ARG A 327 -16.68 10.55 -19.12
C ARG A 327 -17.16 9.88 -20.42
N ARG A 328 -16.39 10.02 -21.51
CA ARG A 328 -16.72 9.44 -22.82
C ARG A 328 -16.38 7.95 -22.94
N VAL A 329 -15.90 7.33 -21.88
CA VAL A 329 -15.41 5.94 -21.82
C VAL A 329 -16.05 5.21 -20.64
N ARG A 330 -16.16 3.88 -20.72
CA ARG A 330 -16.83 3.04 -19.69
C ARG A 330 -16.16 3.08 -18.32
N VAL A 331 -14.85 3.35 -18.28
CA VAL A 331 -14.03 3.42 -17.05
C VAL A 331 -13.27 4.75 -16.97
N PRO A 332 -13.99 5.88 -16.76
CA PRO A 332 -13.42 7.21 -16.91
C PRO A 332 -12.28 7.52 -15.94
N ALA A 333 -12.36 7.04 -14.70
CA ALA A 333 -11.30 7.22 -13.72
C ALA A 333 -9.98 6.54 -14.13
N VAL A 334 -10.04 5.34 -14.72
CA VAL A 334 -8.83 4.61 -15.15
C VAL A 334 -8.17 5.32 -16.33
N VAL A 335 -8.99 5.80 -17.27
CA VAL A 335 -8.51 6.51 -18.47
C VAL A 335 -7.97 7.90 -18.12
N GLU A 336 -8.59 8.59 -17.15
CA GLU A 336 -8.09 9.87 -16.63
C GLU A 336 -6.74 9.68 -15.90
N VAL A 337 -6.61 8.62 -15.09
CA VAL A 337 -5.34 8.26 -14.44
C VAL A 337 -4.26 7.94 -15.47
N ALA A 338 -4.57 7.11 -16.47
CA ALA A 338 -3.62 6.76 -17.52
C ALA A 338 -3.19 8.00 -18.33
N GLY A 339 -4.12 8.91 -18.63
CA GLY A 339 -3.86 10.16 -19.33
C GLY A 339 -2.96 11.11 -18.53
N GLY A 340 -3.23 11.28 -17.23
CA GLY A 340 -2.42 12.12 -16.35
C GLY A 340 -0.97 11.62 -16.21
N VAL A 341 -0.80 10.30 -16.10
CA VAL A 341 0.53 9.66 -16.08
C VAL A 341 1.26 9.88 -17.40
N ALA A 342 0.61 9.62 -18.53
CA ALA A 342 1.20 9.79 -19.86
C ALA A 342 1.59 11.26 -20.12
N LEU A 343 0.81 12.24 -19.65
CA LEU A 343 1.16 13.65 -19.74
C LEU A 343 2.45 14.01 -18.99
N ILE A 344 2.57 13.58 -17.73
CA ILE A 344 3.75 13.87 -16.90
C ILE A 344 4.98 13.15 -17.46
N ALA A 345 4.82 11.87 -17.82
CA ALA A 345 5.89 11.07 -18.41
C ALA A 345 6.34 11.66 -19.75
N GLY A 346 5.39 11.98 -20.64
CA GLY A 346 5.65 12.57 -21.95
C GLY A 346 6.46 13.86 -21.86
N ALA A 347 6.12 14.73 -20.90
CA ALA A 347 6.90 15.94 -20.65
C ALA A 347 8.34 15.62 -20.19
N ALA A 348 8.52 14.68 -19.27
CA ALA A 348 9.85 14.28 -18.78
C ALA A 348 10.73 13.64 -19.87
N ILE A 349 10.14 12.85 -20.77
CA ILE A 349 10.85 12.16 -21.86
C ILE A 349 11.49 13.16 -22.84
N THR A 350 10.91 14.35 -23.01
CA THR A 350 11.51 15.39 -23.85
C THR A 350 12.90 15.83 -23.37
N ALA A 351 13.26 15.54 -22.11
CA ALA A 351 14.56 15.87 -21.52
C ALA A 351 15.72 15.11 -22.12
N VAL A 352 15.45 13.96 -22.77
CA VAL A 352 16.49 13.14 -23.40
C VAL A 352 17.22 13.93 -24.50
N GLN A 353 16.50 14.82 -25.20
CA GLN A 353 17.08 15.67 -26.25
C GLN A 353 17.18 17.14 -25.85
N LEU A 354 16.26 17.64 -25.01
CA LEU A 354 16.25 19.04 -24.56
C LEU A 354 16.21 19.11 -23.03
N PRO A 355 17.33 18.82 -22.34
CA PRO A 355 17.37 18.76 -20.88
C PRO A 355 17.03 20.08 -20.20
N GLY A 356 17.26 21.23 -20.86
CA GLY A 356 16.82 22.54 -20.36
C GLY A 356 15.33 22.85 -20.59
N PHE A 357 14.70 22.27 -21.62
CA PHE A 357 13.29 22.55 -21.93
C PHE A 357 12.34 21.72 -21.08
N ALA A 358 12.68 20.45 -20.85
CA ALA A 358 11.78 19.49 -20.26
C ALA A 358 11.29 19.82 -18.83
N PRO A 359 12.12 20.34 -17.90
CA PRO A 359 11.63 20.72 -16.58
C PRO A 359 10.62 21.89 -16.66
N ILE A 360 10.84 22.85 -17.55
CA ILE A 360 9.93 23.98 -17.80
C ILE A 360 8.61 23.46 -18.39
N PHE A 361 8.69 22.60 -19.40
CA PHE A 361 7.54 21.98 -20.05
C PHE A 361 6.72 21.10 -19.08
N GLY A 362 7.40 20.34 -18.22
CA GLY A 362 6.81 19.55 -17.15
C GLY A 362 6.12 20.42 -16.09
N ILE A 363 6.74 21.51 -15.65
CA ILE A 363 6.13 22.49 -14.73
C ILE A 363 4.90 23.13 -15.39
N ALA A 364 4.99 23.59 -16.64
CA ALA A 364 3.87 24.19 -17.35
C ALA A 364 2.69 23.21 -17.49
N THR A 365 2.96 21.95 -17.84
CA THR A 365 1.97 20.87 -17.90
C THR A 365 1.32 20.65 -16.52
N ALA A 366 2.13 20.55 -15.47
CA ALA A 366 1.67 20.32 -14.11
C ALA A 366 0.80 21.48 -13.59
N VAL A 367 1.20 22.73 -13.83
CA VAL A 367 0.40 23.93 -13.51
C VAL A 367 -0.93 23.91 -14.27
N GLY A 368 -0.92 23.60 -15.57
CA GLY A 368 -2.13 23.46 -16.38
C GLY A 368 -3.11 22.43 -15.79
N LEU A 369 -2.60 21.29 -15.34
CA LEU A 369 -3.39 20.26 -14.67
C LEU A 369 -3.96 20.72 -13.32
N VAL A 370 -3.18 21.46 -12.51
CA VAL A 370 -3.68 22.05 -11.25
C VAL A 370 -4.80 23.04 -11.53
N VAL A 371 -4.63 23.95 -12.50
CA VAL A 371 -5.63 24.95 -12.88
C VAL A 371 -6.91 24.29 -13.37
N LEU A 372 -6.80 23.28 -14.26
CA LEU A 372 -7.95 22.51 -14.73
C LEU A 372 -8.62 21.70 -13.61
N GLY A 373 -7.86 21.27 -12.61
CA GLY A 373 -8.35 20.55 -11.43
C GLY A 373 -9.03 21.43 -10.38
N MET A 374 -8.98 22.77 -10.51
CA MET A 374 -9.79 23.69 -9.71
C MET A 374 -11.25 23.72 -10.14
N LEU A 375 -11.58 23.16 -11.32
CA LEU A 375 -12.96 23.05 -11.78
C LEU A 375 -13.73 21.99 -10.97
N PRO A 376 -15.04 22.21 -10.72
CA PRO A 376 -15.87 21.26 -9.99
C PRO A 376 -15.84 19.86 -10.60
N GLY A 377 -15.60 18.84 -9.76
CA GLY A 377 -15.62 17.43 -10.18
C GLY A 377 -14.35 16.90 -10.83
N ARG A 378 -13.26 17.67 -10.87
CA ARG A 378 -11.99 17.35 -11.55
C ARG A 378 -10.81 17.16 -10.59
N VAL A 379 -11.05 16.53 -9.44
CA VAL A 379 -10.04 16.36 -8.36
C VAL A 379 -8.81 15.55 -8.81
N LEU A 380 -8.98 14.58 -9.71
CA LEU A 380 -7.86 13.77 -10.20
C LEU A 380 -6.83 14.63 -10.98
N LEU A 381 -7.29 15.63 -11.73
CA LEU A 381 -6.42 16.56 -12.46
C LEU A 381 -5.51 17.36 -11.54
N SER A 382 -6.02 17.84 -10.39
CA SER A 382 -5.20 18.56 -9.43
C SER A 382 -4.21 17.66 -8.69
N VAL A 383 -4.56 16.39 -8.47
CA VAL A 383 -3.62 15.38 -7.93
C VAL A 383 -2.46 15.16 -8.89
N PHE A 384 -2.72 14.93 -10.18
CA PHE A 384 -1.65 14.76 -11.17
C PHE A 384 -0.82 16.03 -11.36
N GLY A 385 -1.45 17.20 -11.38
CA GLY A 385 -0.72 18.47 -11.41
C GLY A 385 0.20 18.64 -10.19
N SER A 386 -0.25 18.24 -9.00
CA SER A 386 0.56 18.29 -7.77
C SER A 386 1.74 17.31 -7.81
N VAL A 387 1.52 16.08 -8.28
CA VAL A 387 2.59 15.08 -8.47
C VAL A 387 3.59 15.56 -9.52
N GLY A 388 3.10 16.12 -10.63
CA GLY A 388 3.93 16.70 -11.69
C GLY A 388 4.82 17.83 -11.17
N LEU A 389 4.28 18.73 -10.33
CA LEU A 389 5.08 19.79 -9.69
C LEU A 389 6.14 19.21 -8.75
N LEU A 390 5.77 18.22 -7.93
CA LEU A 390 6.68 17.58 -6.96
C LEU A 390 7.87 16.90 -7.64
N VAL A 391 7.69 16.39 -8.86
CA VAL A 391 8.78 15.78 -9.65
C VAL A 391 9.58 16.83 -10.42
N ASN A 392 8.90 17.74 -11.13
CA ASN A 392 9.57 18.64 -12.08
C ASN A 392 10.20 19.88 -11.41
N VAL A 393 9.70 20.34 -10.26
CA VAL A 393 10.27 21.50 -9.56
C VAL A 393 11.66 21.18 -8.97
N PRO A 394 11.88 20.09 -8.20
CA PRO A 394 13.21 19.73 -7.73
C PRO A 394 14.18 19.46 -8.88
N TRP A 395 13.69 18.88 -9.97
CA TRP A 395 14.50 18.62 -11.17
C TRP A 395 14.93 19.94 -11.85
N ALA A 396 14.01 20.88 -12.05
CA ALA A 396 14.32 22.20 -12.58
C ALA A 396 15.32 22.93 -11.69
N ILE A 397 15.17 22.83 -10.37
CA ILE A 397 16.11 23.43 -9.41
C ILE A 397 17.51 22.83 -9.56
N GLY A 398 17.63 21.50 -9.60
CA GLY A 398 18.92 20.83 -9.76
C GLY A 398 19.62 21.17 -11.08
N TRP A 399 18.84 21.43 -12.13
CA TRP A 399 19.38 21.78 -13.45
C TRP A 399 19.75 23.26 -13.60
N PHE A 400 18.86 24.18 -13.21
CA PHE A 400 19.05 25.62 -13.42
C PHE A 400 19.84 26.32 -12.32
N PHE A 401 19.95 25.71 -11.13
CA PHE A 401 20.68 26.27 -9.99
C PHE A 401 21.76 25.29 -9.49
N PRO A 402 22.77 24.96 -10.32
CA PRO A 402 23.83 24.04 -9.91
C PRO A 402 24.64 24.61 -8.74
N GLY A 403 24.80 23.81 -7.68
CA GLY A 403 25.60 24.15 -6.49
C GLY A 403 25.26 23.29 -5.27
N ASP A 404 26.28 22.69 -4.64
CA ASP A 404 26.17 21.60 -3.63
C ASP A 404 25.31 21.90 -2.39
N GLY A 405 25.00 23.18 -2.12
CA GLY A 405 24.19 23.59 -0.95
C GLY A 405 22.77 24.10 -1.26
N ARG A 406 22.39 24.32 -2.53
CA ARG A 406 21.15 25.06 -2.88
C ARG A 406 19.95 24.14 -3.12
N ALA A 407 20.16 22.97 -3.70
CA ALA A 407 19.09 22.00 -3.98
C ALA A 407 18.39 21.47 -2.70
N PRO A 408 19.11 21.08 -1.61
CA PRO A 408 18.46 20.63 -0.38
C PRO A 408 17.65 21.74 0.31
N LEU A 409 18.16 22.98 0.26
CA LEU A 409 17.53 24.16 0.86
C LEU A 409 16.24 24.56 0.12
N LEU A 410 16.23 24.48 -1.21
CA LEU A 410 15.05 24.77 -2.03
C LEU A 410 13.99 23.64 -1.95
N ILE A 411 14.41 22.38 -1.77
CA ILE A 411 13.52 21.25 -1.47
C ILE A 411 12.88 21.44 -0.09
N LEU A 412 13.66 21.84 0.92
CA LEU A 412 13.16 22.16 2.26
C LEU A 412 12.14 23.30 2.21
N ILE A 413 12.47 24.41 1.53
CA ILE A 413 11.59 25.57 1.38
C ILE A 413 10.30 25.17 0.64
N SER A 414 10.40 24.37 -0.41
CA SER A 414 9.24 23.87 -1.16
C SER A 414 8.36 22.94 -0.30
N GLY A 415 8.97 22.06 0.52
CA GLY A 415 8.26 21.21 1.47
C GLY A 415 7.51 22.03 2.54
N VAL A 416 8.14 23.07 3.06
CA VAL A 416 7.51 24.02 4.00
C VAL A 416 6.37 24.78 3.32
N LEU A 417 6.55 25.23 2.08
CA LEU A 417 5.52 25.95 1.32
C LEU A 417 4.29 25.08 1.05
N ILE A 418 4.50 23.81 0.68
CA ILE A 418 3.42 22.82 0.48
C ILE A 418 2.68 22.54 1.79
N LEU A 419 3.40 22.42 2.91
CA LEU A 419 2.80 22.27 4.24
C LEU A 419 1.95 23.48 4.62
N VAL A 420 2.45 24.71 4.39
CA VAL A 420 1.71 25.95 4.64
C VAL A 420 0.46 26.02 3.77
N LEU A 421 0.55 25.67 2.48
CA LEU A 421 -0.57 25.67 1.56
C LEU A 421 -1.63 24.61 1.95
N ALA A 422 -1.20 23.41 2.36
CA ALA A 422 -2.09 22.36 2.85
C ALA A 422 -2.83 22.79 4.12
N VAL A 423 -2.13 23.45 5.06
CA VAL A 423 -2.73 24.02 6.27
C VAL A 423 -3.71 25.14 5.92
N PHE A 424 -3.36 26.03 4.98
CA PHE A 424 -4.22 27.12 4.55
C PHE A 424 -5.51 26.62 3.87
N LEU A 425 -5.41 25.63 2.97
CA LEU A 425 -6.57 24.99 2.34
C LEU A 425 -7.44 24.23 3.35
N SER A 426 -6.83 23.61 4.36
CA SER A 426 -7.57 22.96 5.45
C SER A 426 -8.39 23.96 6.28
N ARG A 427 -7.88 25.19 6.46
CA ARG A 427 -8.56 26.28 7.18
C ARG A 427 -9.68 26.92 6.36
N GLN A 428 -9.58 26.91 5.03
CA GLN A 428 -10.64 27.44 4.14
C GLN A 428 -11.82 26.49 3.91
N ARG A 429 -11.78 25.24 4.42
CA ARG A 429 -12.93 24.31 4.39
C ARG A 429 -14.21 24.87 5.03
N GLY A 430 -14.09 25.81 5.96
CA GLY A 430 -15.24 26.52 6.53
C GLY A 430 -15.99 27.38 5.51
N ARG A 431 -15.27 28.02 4.57
CA ARG A 431 -15.83 28.91 3.55
C ARG A 431 -16.49 28.15 2.39
N PHE A 432 -15.97 26.96 2.05
CA PHE A 432 -16.61 26.05 1.09
C PHE A 432 -17.93 25.45 1.62
N ARG A 433 -18.03 25.24 2.94
CA ARG A 433 -19.29 24.79 3.56
C ARG A 433 -20.37 25.86 3.54
N SER A 434 -20.01 27.15 3.69
CA SER A 434 -21.00 28.24 3.61
C SER A 434 -21.53 28.47 2.20
N GLU A 435 -20.72 28.29 1.16
CA GLU A 435 -21.17 28.44 -0.24
C GLU A 435 -22.00 27.24 -0.76
N LEU A 436 -21.80 26.04 -0.21
CA LEU A 436 -22.65 24.88 -0.48
C LEU A 436 -23.96 24.91 0.31
N ALA A 437 -24.00 25.58 1.46
CA ALA A 437 -25.20 25.74 2.27
C ALA A 437 -26.14 26.85 1.75
N SER A 438 -25.64 27.81 0.97
CA SER A 438 -26.45 28.88 0.37
C SER A 438 -27.06 28.52 -1.00
N ARG A 439 -27.04 27.23 -1.39
CA ARG A 439 -27.65 26.69 -2.62
C ARG A 439 -28.70 25.61 -2.36
N HIS A 440 -29.25 25.58 -1.16
CA HIS A 440 -30.59 25.07 -0.87
C HIS A 440 -31.44 26.23 -0.38
#